data_AF-A0A968PLQ3-F1
#
_entry.id   AF-A0A968PLQ3-F1
#
_cell.length_a   1.000
_cell.length_b   1.000
_cell.length_c   1.000
_cell.angle_alpha   90.00
_cell.angle_beta   90.00
_cell.angle_gamma   90.00
#
_symmetry.space_group_name_H-M   'P 1'
#
loop_
_entity.id
_entity.type
_entity.pdbx_description
1 polymer ?
#
loop_
_entity_poly.entity_id
_entity_poly.type
_entity_poly.pdbx_seq_one_letter_code
_entity_poly.pdbx_strand_id
1 'polypeptide(L)' 'MNAVDTNILIYVNDPRNPVTQGVAISPVSALTEGVLLWQVAYEYLAANRKLESLGYNRAQAYQYIHDLQQVW' A
#
# COMPACT_ATOMS: atom_id res chain seq x y z
N MET A 1 -4.51 17.74 4.15
CA MET A 1 -4.86 16.49 3.45
C MET A 1 -3.57 15.85 2.97
N ASN A 2 -3.13 14.79 3.63
CA ASN A 2 -1.93 14.05 3.24
C ASN A 2 -2.38 12.74 2.57
N ALA A 3 -1.86 12.48 1.37
CA ALA A 3 -2.12 11.26 0.63
C ALA A 3 -0.79 10.57 0.34
N VAL A 4 -0.83 9.25 0.13
CA VAL A 4 0.33 8.46 -0.25
C VAL A 4 0.27 8.08 -1.72
N ASP A 5 1.44 7.90 -2.32
CA ASP A 5 1.57 7.43 -3.69
C ASP A 5 1.39 5.91 -3.80
N THR A 6 0.95 5.44 -4.97
CA THR A 6 0.82 4.01 -5.28
C THR A 6 2.10 3.22 -4.98
N ASN A 7 3.28 3.78 -5.25
CA ASN A 7 4.55 3.09 -5.01
C ASN A 7 4.78 2.87 -3.51
N ILE A 8 4.39 3.81 -2.64
CA ILE A 8 4.49 3.62 -1.19
C ILE A 8 3.65 2.41 -0.76
N LEU A 9 2.41 2.31 -1.24
CA LEU A 9 1.54 1.17 -0.93
C LEU A 9 2.11 -0.16 -1.44
N ILE A 10 2.76 -0.17 -2.61
CA ILE A 10 3.46 -1.36 -3.13
C ILE A 10 4.65 -1.71 -2.25
N TYR A 11 5.49 -0.75 -1.87
CA TYR A 11 6.70 -1.00 -1.10
C TYR A 11 6.42 -1.50 0.32
N VAL A 12 5.32 -1.06 0.96
CA VAL A 12 4.89 -1.64 2.25
C VAL A 12 4.72 -3.15 2.15
N ASN A 13 4.20 -3.63 1.01
CA ASN A 13 3.89 -5.04 0.79
C ASN A 13 5.01 -5.79 0.01
N ASP A 14 6.15 -5.16 -0.27
CA ASP A 14 7.23 -5.74 -1.04
C ASP A 14 8.44 -6.13 -0.16
N PRO A 15 8.59 -7.42 0.20
CA PRO A 15 9.68 -7.87 1.06
C PRO A 15 11.04 -7.95 0.36
N ARG A 16 11.13 -7.74 -0.98
CA ARG A 16 12.39 -7.91 -1.72
C ARG A 16 13.46 -6.90 -1.34
N ASN A 17 13.05 -5.73 -0.83
CA ASN A 17 13.96 -4.71 -0.34
C ASN A 17 13.52 -4.20 1.05
N PRO A 18 14.02 -4.82 2.13
CA PRO A 18 13.64 -4.48 3.50
C PRO A 18 13.91 -3.03 3.88
N VAL A 19 14.95 -2.39 3.31
CA VAL A 19 15.27 -0.99 3.57
C VAL A 19 14.20 -0.09 2.99
N THR A 20 13.87 -0.27 1.70
CA THR A 20 12.80 0.49 1.04
C THR A 20 11.45 0.23 1.69
N GLN A 21 11.17 -1.01 2.07
CA GLN A 21 9.95 -1.38 2.79
C GLN A 21 9.84 -0.66 4.14
N GLY A 22 10.90 -0.63 4.94
CA GLY A 22 10.91 0.10 6.23
C GLY A 22 10.68 1.61 6.06
N VAL A 23 11.26 2.21 5.02
CA VAL A 23 11.03 3.62 4.67
C VAL A 23 9.58 3.87 4.23
N ALA A 24 8.95 2.92 3.54
CA ALA A 24 7.55 3.04 3.10
C ALA A 24 6.53 2.80 4.24
N ILE A 25 6.83 1.89 5.18
CA ILE A 25 5.98 1.63 6.36
C ILE A 25 5.89 2.86 7.25
N SER A 26 7.03 3.53 7.49
CA SER A 26 7.13 4.67 8.42
C SER A 26 6.07 5.77 8.18
N PRO A 27 5.91 6.34 6.97
CA PRO A 27 4.89 7.35 6.71
C PRO A 27 3.47 6.80 6.73
N VAL A 28 3.24 5.56 6.27
CA VAL A 28 1.91 4.93 6.26
C VAL A 28 1.39 4.72 7.68
N SER A 29 2.24 4.23 8.58
CA SER A 29 1.90 4.02 10.00
C SER A 29 1.77 5.32 10.80
N ALA A 30 2.44 6.39 10.39
CA ALA A 30 2.37 7.69 11.06
C ALA A 30 1.17 8.54 10.60
N LEU A 31 0.48 8.15 9.53
CA LEU A 31 -0.63 8.90 8.94
C LEU A 31 -1.94 8.54 9.64
N THR A 32 -2.42 9.42 10.53
CA THR A 32 -3.69 9.22 11.29
C THR A 32 -4.90 9.94 10.67
N GLU A 33 -4.66 10.88 9.75
CA GLU A 33 -5.69 11.62 8.99
C GLU A 33 -5.34 11.58 7.49
N GLY A 34 -5.05 10.37 7.02
CA GLY A 34 -4.70 10.13 5.63
C GLY A 34 -5.91 10.29 4.71
N VAL A 35 -5.67 10.49 3.42
CA VAL A 35 -6.73 10.33 2.42
C VAL A 35 -6.29 9.28 1.42
N LEU A 36 -7.04 8.18 1.37
CA LEU A 36 -6.90 7.19 0.32
C LEU A 36 -7.63 7.67 -0.94
N LEU A 37 -6.89 8.26 -1.86
CA LEU A 37 -7.44 8.67 -3.15
C LEU A 37 -7.88 7.44 -3.95
N TRP A 38 -9.08 7.48 -4.52
CA TRP A 38 -9.64 6.37 -5.30
C TRP A 38 -8.72 5.96 -6.48
N GLN A 39 -8.04 6.92 -7.10
CA GLN A 39 -7.08 6.66 -8.16
C GLN A 39 -5.87 5.86 -7.65
N VAL A 40 -5.32 6.21 -6.48
CA VAL A 40 -4.21 5.48 -5.85
C VAL A 40 -4.62 4.06 -5.49
N ALA A 41 -5.83 3.88 -4.93
CA ALA A 41 -6.36 2.56 -4.65
C ALA A 41 -6.48 1.70 -5.92
N TYR A 42 -6.98 2.28 -7.02
CA TYR A 42 -7.13 1.57 -8.28
C TYR A 42 -5.78 1.20 -8.92
N GLU A 43 -4.83 2.14 -8.93
CA GLU A 43 -3.48 1.90 -9.43
C GLU A 43 -2.75 0.84 -8.59
N TYR A 44 -2.90 0.86 -7.27
CA TYR A 44 -2.35 -0.17 -6.39
C TYR A 44 -2.92 -1.56 -6.70
N LEU A 45 -4.23 -1.68 -6.93
CA LEU A 45 -4.85 -2.94 -7.35
C LEU A 45 -4.34 -3.45 -8.70
N ALA A 46 -3.96 -2.55 -9.61
CA ALA A 46 -3.34 -2.93 -10.87
C ALA A 46 -1.84 -3.29 -10.70
N ALA A 47 -1.14 -2.58 -9.82
CA ALA A 47 0.29 -2.75 -9.58
C ALA A 47 0.64 -3.95 -8.68
N ASN A 48 -0.31 -4.45 -7.86
CA ASN A 48 -0.06 -5.59 -6.96
C ASN A 48 0.39 -6.87 -7.71
N ARG A 49 0.11 -6.99 -9.01
CA ARG A 49 0.61 -8.09 -9.87
C ARG A 49 2.13 -8.26 -9.82
N LYS A 50 2.86 -7.18 -9.48
CA LYS A 50 4.33 -7.20 -9.28
C LYS A 50 4.77 -8.00 -8.05
N LEU A 51 3.83 -8.33 -7.16
CA LEU A 51 4.03 -9.04 -5.90
C LEU A 51 3.44 -10.47 -5.94
N GLU A 52 2.72 -10.85 -7.01
CA GLU A 52 2.11 -12.18 -7.14
C GLU A 52 3.14 -13.32 -7.05
N SER A 53 4.33 -13.13 -7.65
CA SER A 53 5.43 -14.12 -7.56
C SER A 53 5.98 -14.30 -6.15
N LEU A 54 5.63 -13.42 -5.22
CA LEU A 54 5.98 -13.46 -3.80
C LEU A 54 4.84 -14.04 -2.94
N GLY A 55 3.77 -14.53 -3.57
CA GLY A 55 2.59 -15.04 -2.89
C GLY A 55 1.59 -13.98 -2.44
N TYR A 56 1.80 -12.71 -2.80
CA TYR A 56 0.87 -11.62 -2.50
C TYR A 56 -0.24 -11.58 -3.56
N ASN A 57 -1.43 -12.04 -3.19
CA ASN A 57 -2.55 -12.15 -4.11
C ASN A 57 -3.49 -10.94 -4.06
N ARG A 58 -4.40 -10.88 -5.03
CA ARG A 58 -5.35 -9.77 -5.17
C ARG A 58 -6.32 -9.63 -3.99
N ALA A 59 -6.67 -10.73 -3.30
CA ALA A 59 -7.54 -10.66 -2.11
C ALA A 59 -6.83 -9.94 -0.95
N GLN A 60 -5.53 -10.19 -0.76
CA GLN A 60 -4.72 -9.46 0.22
C GLN A 60 -4.63 -7.97 -0.14
N ALA A 61 -4.49 -7.63 -1.42
CA ALA A 61 -4.50 -6.23 -1.87
C ALA A 61 -5.83 -5.51 -1.56
N TYR A 62 -6.96 -6.18 -1.77
CA TYR A 62 -8.27 -5.63 -1.42
C TYR A 62 -8.43 -5.45 0.09
N GLN A 63 -7.99 -6.43 0.88
CA GLN A 63 -8.02 -6.32 2.34
C GLN A 63 -7.18 -5.14 2.82
N TYR A 64 -5.97 -4.95 2.26
CA TYR A 64 -5.12 -3.84 2.64
C TYR A 64 -5.74 -2.47 2.35
N ILE A 65 -6.40 -2.31 1.19
CA ILE A 65 -7.18 -1.09 0.88
C ILE A 65 -8.30 -0.88 1.90
N HIS A 66 -9.04 -1.93 2.21
CA HIS A 66 -10.13 -1.87 3.19
C HIS A 66 -9.60 -1.45 4.57
N ASP A 67 -8.47 -1.99 5.00
CA ASP A 67 -7.84 -1.64 6.27
C ASP A 67 -7.44 -0.16 6.30
N LEU A 68 -6.84 0.34 5.21
CA LEU A 68 -6.51 1.77 5.07
C LEU A 68 -7.76 2.66 5.16
N GLN A 69 -8.88 2.26 4.56
CA GLN A 69 -10.15 3.01 4.65
C GLN A 69 -10.74 3.07 6.07
N GLN A 70 -10.34 2.18 6.99
CA GLN A 70 -10.80 2.21 8.37
C GLN A 70 -9.96 3.12 9.27
N VAL A 71 -8.69 3.37 8.89
CA VAL A 71 -7.73 4.12 9.72
C VAL A 71 -7.39 5.51 9.17
N TRP A 72 -7.72 5.78 7.91
CA TRP A 72 -7.48 7.06 7.23
C TRP A 72 -8.78 7.81 6.96
#